data_AF-A0A521K7L4-F1
#
_entry.id   AF-A0A521K7L4-F1
#
_cell.length_a   1.000
_cell.length_b   1.000
_cell.length_c   1.000
_cell.angle_alpha   90.00
_cell.angle_beta   90.00
_cell.angle_gamma   90.00
#
_symmetry.space_group_name_H-M   'P 1'
#
loop_
_entity.id
_entity.type
_entity.pdbx_description
1 polymer ?
#
loop_
_entity_poly.entity_id
_entity_poly.type
_entity_poly.pdbx_seq_one_letter_code
_entity_poly.pdbx_strand_id
1 'polypeptide(L)'
;MSKGSVIIVAGFLTAFLPFTGFPTFFKMALAVLLGLLLMAFGFLVRQERMWLLRAMSGEHKTDAYTENGAPLASHTSSQKV
;
A
#
# COMPACT_ATOMS: atom_id res chain seq x y z
N MET A 1 -6.97 17.16 0.82
CA MET A 1 -5.66 17.49 0.20
C MET A 1 -5.00 16.21 -0.30
N SER A 2 -4.12 16.29 -1.30
CA SER A 2 -3.34 15.13 -1.74
C SER A 2 -2.35 14.72 -0.64
N LYS A 3 -2.20 13.41 -0.39
CA LYS A 3 -1.26 12.90 0.63
C LYS A 3 0.19 13.31 0.31
N GLY A 4 0.54 13.39 -0.98
CA GLY A 4 1.82 13.90 -1.44
C GLY A 4 2.05 15.39 -1.16
N SER A 5 1.02 16.24 -1.23
CA SER A 5 1.20 17.67 -0.94
C SER A 5 1.49 17.94 0.55
N VAL A 6 0.95 17.11 1.45
CA VAL A 6 1.27 17.18 2.88
C VAL A 6 2.75 16.84 3.13
N ILE A 7 3.28 15.81 2.47
CA ILE A 7 4.71 15.44 2.56
C ILE A 7 5.61 16.58 2.05
N ILE A 8 5.27 17.19 0.92
CA ILE A 8 6.04 18.30 0.33
C ILE A 8 6.05 19.50 1.27
N VAL A 9 4.90 19.91 1.80
CA VAL A 9 4.80 21.04 2.74
C VAL A 9 5.55 20.74 4.04
N ALA A 10 5.41 19.54 4.62
CA ALA A 10 6.13 19.14 5.82
C ALA A 10 7.66 19.12 5.59
N GLY A 11 8.12 18.58 4.47
CA GLY A 11 9.54 18.56 4.10
C GLY A 11 10.11 19.98 3.93
N PHE A 12 9.36 20.86 3.27
CA PHE A 12 9.74 22.27 3.11
C PHE A 12 9.83 22.99 4.47
N LEU A 13 8.83 22.80 5.35
CA LEU A 13 8.84 23.37 6.69
C LEU A 13 10.03 22.88 7.53
N THR A 14 10.38 21.59 7.40
CA THR A 14 11.54 20.98 8.06
C THR A 14 12.86 21.57 7.56
N ALA A 15 12.99 21.80 6.26
CA ALA A 15 14.18 22.39 5.64
C ALA A 15 14.43 23.85 6.06
N PHE A 16 13.36 24.61 6.34
CA PHE A 16 13.45 26.00 6.82
C PHE A 16 13.63 26.13 8.34
N LEU A 17 13.36 25.07 9.10
CA LEU A 17 13.47 25.06 10.56
C LEU A 17 14.82 25.53 11.15
N PRO A 18 16.02 25.17 10.62
CA PRO A 18 17.29 25.64 11.21
C PRO A 18 17.48 27.15 11.13
N PHE A 19 16.87 27.83 10.14
CA PHE A 19 16.97 29.27 9.93
C PHE A 19 16.05 30.10 10.85
N THR A 20 15.22 29.45 11.67
CA THR A 20 14.38 30.14 12.65
C THR A 20 15.17 30.63 13.86
N GLY A 21 14.70 31.68 14.55
CA GLY A 21 15.33 32.18 15.78
C GLY A 21 15.12 31.32 17.04
N PHE A 22 14.46 30.17 16.94
CA PHE A 22 14.01 29.40 18.11
C PHE A 22 15.16 28.75 18.91
N PRO A 23 14.96 28.51 20.22
CA PRO A 23 15.93 27.80 21.05
C PRO A 23 16.21 26.39 20.52
N THR A 24 17.46 25.95 20.62
CA THR A 24 17.95 24.71 19.99
C THR A 24 17.15 23.47 20.39
N PHE A 25 16.70 23.38 21.64
CA PHE A 25 15.87 22.27 22.13
C PHE A 25 14.56 22.12 21.34
N PHE A 26 13.83 23.22 21.11
CA PHE A 26 12.57 23.19 20.36
C PHE A 26 12.79 22.83 18.89
N LYS A 27 13.88 23.30 18.27
CA LYS A 27 14.26 22.90 16.91
C LYS A 27 14.52 21.40 16.81
N MET A 28 15.28 20.83 17.75
CA MET A 28 15.58 19.39 17.77
C MET A 28 14.32 18.56 17.96
N ALA A 29 13.45 18.92 18.92
CA ALA A 29 12.18 18.24 19.15
C ALA A 29 11.26 18.26 17.92
N LEU A 30 11.11 19.43 17.28
CA LEU A 30 10.28 19.56 16.08
C LEU A 30 10.87 18.84 14.87
N ALA A 31 12.20 18.87 14.69
CA ALA A 31 12.89 18.16 13.60
C ALA A 31 12.70 16.64 13.70
N VAL A 32 12.82 16.06 14.90
CA VAL A 32 12.55 14.63 15.15
C VAL A 32 11.09 14.28 14.87
N LEU A 33 10.16 15.12 15.33
CA LEU A 33 8.72 14.89 15.13
C LEU A 33 8.32 14.98 13.65
N LEU A 34 8.86 15.96 12.91
CA LEU A 34 8.67 16.09 11.46
C LEU A 34 9.32 14.94 10.69
N GLY A 35 10.51 14.48 11.08
CA GLY A 35 11.17 13.31 10.50
C GLY A 35 10.34 12.02 10.65
N LEU A 36 9.79 11.78 11.84
CA LEU A 36 8.87 10.67 12.09
C LEU A 36 7.60 10.77 11.23
N LEU A 37 7.01 11.97 11.12
CA LEU A 37 5.86 12.22 10.25
C LEU A 37 6.17 11.88 8.79
N LEU A 38 7.30 12.38 8.26
CA LEU A 38 7.73 12.13 6.88
C LEU A 38 7.97 10.65 6.62
N MET A 39 8.54 9.91 7.57
CA MET A 39 8.72 8.46 7.45
C MET A 39 7.37 7.73 7.41
N ALA A 40 6.44 8.07 8.31
CA ALA A 40 5.11 7.46 8.37
C ALA A 40 4.30 7.72 7.09
N PHE A 41 4.26 8.97 6.61
CA PHE A 41 3.60 9.32 5.36
C PHE A 41 4.27 8.69 4.14
N GLY A 42 5.61 8.63 4.09
CA GLY A 42 6.35 7.95 3.03
C GLY A 42 6.05 6.46 2.96
N PHE A 43 5.91 5.79 4.10
CA PHE A 43 5.49 4.39 4.18
C PHE A 43 4.04 4.20 3.69
N LEU A 44 3.12 5.10 4.09
CA LEU A 44 1.72 5.05 3.67
C LEU A 44 1.56 5.23 2.16
N VAL A 45 2.27 6.20 1.57
CA VAL A 45 2.29 6.40 0.10
C VAL A 45 2.92 5.21 -0.62
N ARG A 46 3.95 4.57 -0.04
CA ARG A 46 4.54 3.35 -0.61
C ARG A 46 3.56 2.18 -0.60
N GLN A 47 2.78 2.00 0.47
CA GLN A 47 1.70 1.01 0.54
C GLN A 47 0.66 1.28 -0.56
N GLU A 48 0.12 2.49 -0.64
CA GLU A 48 -0.89 2.86 -1.63
C GLU A 48 -0.40 2.66 -3.08
N ARG A 49 0.87 2.98 -3.37
CA ARG A 49 1.47 2.70 -4.68
C ARG A 49 1.57 1.20 -4.99
N MET A 50 1.89 0.36 -4.00
CA MET A 50 1.94 -1.10 -4.19
C MET A 50 0.54 -1.69 -4.40
N TRP A 51 -0.47 -1.19 -3.69
CA TRP A 51 -1.87 -1.61 -3.87
C TRP A 51 -2.41 -1.16 -5.22
N LEU A 52 -2.11 0.07 -5.65
CA LEU A 52 -2.51 0.60 -6.96
C LEU A 52 -1.79 -0.13 -8.10
N LEU A 53 -0.51 -0.46 -7.94
CA LEU A 53 0.21 -1.33 -8.89
C LEU A 53 -0.41 -2.73 -8.97
N ARG A 54 -0.83 -3.33 -7.85
CA ARG A 54 -1.54 -4.62 -7.83
C ARG A 54 -2.91 -4.54 -8.51
N ALA A 55 -3.64 -3.44 -8.33
CA ALA A 55 -4.92 -3.22 -9.00
C ALA A 55 -4.75 -3.02 -10.51
N MET A 56 -3.70 -2.30 -10.95
CA MET A 56 -3.37 -2.13 -12.37
C MET A 56 -2.76 -3.39 -13.01
N SER A 57 -2.04 -4.21 -12.23
CA SER A 57 -1.61 -5.56 -12.66
C SER A 57 -2.70 -6.61 -12.53
N GLY A 58 -3.94 -6.19 -12.23
CA GLY A 58 -5.14 -7.03 -12.20
C GLY A 58 -5.60 -7.41 -13.61
N GLU A 59 -4.72 -8.03 -14.40
CA GLU A 59 -5.15 -8.72 -15.62
C GLU A 59 -6.19 -9.77 -15.21
N HIS A 60 -7.42 -9.62 -15.72
CA HIS A 60 -8.52 -10.56 -15.50
C HIS A 60 -8.27 -11.88 -16.26
N LYS A 61 -7.25 -12.63 -15.84
CA LYS A 61 -6.98 -13.97 -16.32
C LYS A 61 -6.57 -14.87 -15.15
N THR A 62 -7.24 -16.01 -15.09
CA THR A 62 -6.83 -17.21 -14.36
C THR A 62 -6.74 -17.14 -12.82
N ASP A 63 -7.67 -16.44 -12.17
CA ASP A 63 -8.41 -17.11 -11.07
C ASP A 63 -9.44 -18.06 -11.70
N ALA A 64 -8.89 -19.04 -12.42
CA ALA A 64 -9.62 -20.20 -12.84
C ALA A 64 -9.80 -21.04 -11.58
N TYR A 65 -10.90 -20.78 -10.88
CA TYR A 65 -11.62 -21.82 -10.14
C TYR A 65 -12.08 -22.86 -11.18
N THR A 66 -11.12 -23.62 -11.70
CA THR A 66 -11.36 -24.85 -12.42
C THR A 66 -11.97 -25.77 -11.39
N GLU A 67 -13.28 -25.88 -11.47
CA GLU A 67 -14.13 -26.82 -10.77
C GLU A 67 -13.35 -28.11 -10.52
N ASN A 68 -13.19 -28.49 -9.24
CA ASN A 68 -12.78 -29.84 -8.90
C ASN A 68 -13.87 -30.75 -9.47
N GLY A 69 -13.64 -31.25 -10.69
CA GLY A 69 -14.62 -32.00 -11.44
C GLY A 69 -15.07 -33.17 -10.60
N ALA A 70 -16.31 -33.13 -10.13
CA ALA A 70 -16.92 -34.30 -9.53
C ALA A 70 -16.81 -35.41 -10.58
N PRO A 71 -16.18 -36.56 -10.29
CA PRO A 71 -16.12 -37.63 -11.26
C PRO A 71 -17.56 -38.06 -11.56
N LEU A 72 -18.03 -37.81 -12.79
CA LEU A 72 -19.28 -38.36 -13.30
C LEU A 72 -19.15 -39.89 -13.38
N ALA A 73 -19.34 -40.55 -12.25
CA ALA A 73 -19.51 -41.99 -12.15
C ALA A 73 -20.94 -42.37 -12.59
N SER A 74 -21.26 -42.11 -13.86
CA SER A 74 -22.54 -42.45 -14.48
C SER A 74 -22.31 -43.03 -15.88
N HIS A 75 -22.14 -44.36 -15.95
CA HIS A 75 -22.17 -45.29 -17.11
C HIS A 75 -21.35 -46.55 -16.72
N THR A 76 -21.68 -47.83 -16.98
CA THR A 76 -22.74 -48.59 -17.69
C THR A 76 -22.58 -50.08 -17.24
N SER A 77 -23.54 -51.00 -17.10
CA SER A 77 -25.00 -51.11 -17.39
C SER A 77 -25.70 -52.05 -16.37
N SER A 78 -27.04 -52.11 -16.40
CA SER A 78 -27.83 -53.23 -15.84
C SER A 78 -27.78 -54.49 -16.74
N GLN A 79 -28.05 -55.66 -16.15
CA GLN A 79 -28.74 -56.82 -16.75
C GLN A 79 -28.04 -57.73 -17.80
N LYS A 80 -27.65 -58.95 -17.36
CA LYS A 80 -27.70 -60.30 -17.99
C LYS A 80 -26.76 -61.23 -17.19
N VAL A 81 -27.08 -62.49 -16.86
CA VAL A 81 -28.23 -63.38 -17.14
C VAL A 81 -28.74 -63.95 -15.82
#